data_AF-A0A6P7RCX6-F1
#
_entry.id   AF-A0A6P7RCX6-F1
#
_cell.length_a   1.000
_cell.length_b   1.000
_cell.length_c   1.000
_cell.angle_alpha   90.00
_cell.angle_beta   90.00
_cell.angle_gamma   90.00
#
_symmetry.space_group_name_H-M   'P 1'
#
loop_
_entity.id
_entity.type
_entity.pdbx_description
1 polymer ?
#
loop_
_entity_poly.entity_id
_entity_poly.type
_entity_poly.pdbx_seq_one_letter_code
_entity_poly.pdbx_strand_id
1 'polypeptide(L)'
;MRNWCLCQICTCGRHRCPHGTTRVYEHSDVSCPTTEYLEKYPKYGDVLPPQSLKPKQGFQAHHGKMEGVTTFKSDYRPYEIVKQPRHLPEEYKPKQGKIDLGTTYKRDFNPYKVQPLIKVRPVERQQVKKGKLDTVPTYKGNLSL
;
A
#
# COMPACT_ATOMS: atom_id res chain seq x y z
N MET A 1 -27.06 0.77 134.19
CA MET A 1 -26.44 2.12 134.25
C MET A 1 -26.09 2.51 132.83
N ARG A 2 -26.66 3.60 132.29
CA ARG A 2 -26.40 4.03 130.92
C ARG A 2 -25.12 4.88 130.92
N ASN A 3 -24.05 4.36 130.34
CA ASN A 3 -22.79 5.10 130.23
C ASN A 3 -22.93 6.15 129.11
N TRP A 4 -22.89 7.42 129.49
CA TRP A 4 -22.95 8.55 128.57
C TRP A 4 -21.63 8.64 127.80
N CYS A 5 -21.69 8.64 126.48
CA CYS A 5 -20.49 8.79 125.66
C CYS A 5 -20.12 10.27 125.51
N LEU A 6 -18.82 10.59 125.62
CA LEU A 6 -18.29 11.95 125.41
C LEU A 6 -18.63 12.54 124.03
N CYS A 7 -18.99 11.71 123.04
CA CYS A 7 -19.50 12.14 121.73
C CYS A 7 -20.75 13.04 121.83
N GLN A 8 -21.58 12.90 122.86
CA GLN A 8 -22.82 13.68 122.98
C GLN A 8 -22.59 15.09 123.54
N ILE A 9 -21.37 15.41 123.98
CA ILE A 9 -21.05 16.68 124.65
C ILE A 9 -19.86 17.38 123.96
N CYS A 10 -18.96 16.65 123.28
CA CYS A 10 -17.80 17.23 122.60
C CYS A 10 -17.87 17.07 121.07
N THR A 11 -17.89 18.18 120.34
CA THR A 11 -17.74 18.26 118.88
C THR A 11 -16.28 18.29 118.42
N CYS A 12 -15.34 18.20 119.36
CA CYS A 12 -13.89 18.33 119.15
C CYS A 12 -13.24 17.20 118.33
N GLY A 13 -13.94 16.08 118.10
CA GLY A 13 -13.50 14.98 117.22
C GLY A 13 -12.21 14.23 117.60
N ARG A 14 -11.58 14.55 118.74
CA ARG A 14 -10.28 14.01 119.19
C ARG A 14 -10.37 13.15 120.45
N HIS A 15 -11.47 12.46 120.68
CA HIS A 15 -11.58 11.47 121.75
C HIS A 15 -11.70 10.07 121.16
N ARG A 16 -11.14 9.09 121.85
CA ARG A 16 -11.23 7.69 121.43
C ARG A 16 -12.59 7.15 121.86
N CYS A 17 -13.52 7.03 120.92
CA CYS A 17 -14.80 6.40 121.18
C CYS A 17 -14.76 4.92 120.76
N PRO A 18 -15.13 3.97 121.63
CA PRO A 18 -15.21 2.55 121.30
C PRO A 18 -16.36 2.20 120.34
N HIS A 19 -17.28 3.14 120.06
CA HIS A 19 -18.45 2.90 119.20
C HIS A 19 -18.25 3.24 117.71
N GLY A 20 -17.07 3.71 117.29
CA GLY A 20 -16.77 3.95 115.88
C GLY A 20 -16.04 5.27 115.61
N THR A 21 -15.31 5.31 114.49
CA THR A 21 -14.49 6.45 114.06
C THR A 21 -15.34 7.67 113.69
N THR A 22 -15.19 8.77 114.44
CA THR A 22 -15.77 10.07 114.11
C THR A 22 -14.95 10.76 113.01
N ARG A 23 -15.21 10.42 111.75
CA ARG A 23 -14.58 11.09 110.60
C ARG A 23 -15.52 12.20 110.11
N VAL A 24 -15.05 13.46 110.19
CA VAL A 24 -15.87 14.69 110.05
C VAL A 24 -15.95 15.21 108.60
N TYR A 25 -15.24 14.60 107.65
CA TYR A 25 -15.32 15.02 106.24
C TYR A 25 -16.12 14.00 105.43
N GLU A 26 -17.35 14.38 105.08
CA GLU A 26 -18.01 13.91 103.87
C GLU A 26 -17.15 14.36 102.69
N HIS A 27 -16.65 13.40 101.91
CA HIS A 27 -16.15 13.72 100.59
C HIS A 27 -17.38 13.96 99.74
N SER A 28 -17.77 15.22 99.58
CA SER A 28 -18.68 15.62 98.53
C SER A 28 -18.04 15.22 97.20
N ASP A 29 -18.66 14.30 96.48
CA ASP A 29 -18.23 13.77 95.17
C ASP A 29 -18.23 14.82 94.03
N VAL A 30 -18.08 16.10 94.35
CA VAL A 30 -17.85 17.15 93.38
C VAL A 30 -16.34 17.30 93.24
N SER A 31 -15.75 16.36 92.50
CA SER A 31 -14.47 16.64 91.84
C SER A 31 -14.71 17.85 90.95
N CYS A 32 -14.06 18.98 91.21
CA CYS A 32 -13.99 20.07 90.23
C CYS A 32 -12.76 19.78 89.34
N PRO A 33 -12.88 19.25 88.10
CA PRO A 33 -11.71 18.95 87.30
C PRO A 33 -11.69 19.87 86.08
N THR A 34 -11.72 21.18 86.31
CA THR A 34 -11.42 22.13 85.23
C THR A 34 -10.43 23.12 85.79
N THR A 35 -9.15 22.83 85.59
CA THR A 35 -8.07 23.75 85.91
C THR A 35 -8.11 24.93 84.94
N GLU A 36 -7.61 26.09 85.36
CA GLU A 36 -7.47 27.29 84.50
C GLU A 36 -6.81 26.97 83.15
N TYR A 37 -5.95 25.94 83.12
CA TYR A 37 -5.27 25.45 81.93
C TYR A 37 -6.23 24.92 80.86
N LEU A 38 -7.24 24.13 81.24
CA LEU A 38 -8.21 23.55 80.30
C LEU A 38 -9.17 24.61 79.75
N GLU A 39 -9.46 25.65 80.53
CA GLU A 39 -10.25 26.80 80.09
C GLU A 39 -9.45 27.69 79.11
N LYS A 40 -8.16 27.92 79.40
CA LYS A 40 -7.31 28.79 78.60
C LYS A 40 -6.84 28.16 77.28
N TYR A 41 -6.69 26.85 77.25
CA TYR A 41 -6.21 26.11 76.08
C TYR A 41 -7.19 25.00 75.69
N PRO A 42 -8.33 25.34 75.05
CA PRO A 42 -9.20 24.33 74.47
C PRO A 42 -8.42 23.52 73.44
N LYS A 43 -8.70 22.21 73.35
CA LYS A 43 -8.11 21.37 72.30
C LYS A 43 -8.56 21.93 70.96
N TYR A 44 -7.59 22.31 70.12
CA TYR A 44 -7.87 22.74 68.76
C TYR A 44 -8.71 21.68 68.06
N GLY A 45 -9.88 22.06 67.56
CA GLY A 45 -10.74 21.18 66.77
C GLY A 45 -10.12 20.86 65.41
N ASP A 46 -10.84 20.09 64.60
CA ASP A 46 -10.43 19.74 63.24
C ASP A 46 -10.47 20.99 62.33
N VAL A 47 -9.40 21.79 62.36
CA VAL A 47 -9.24 22.91 61.45
C VAL A 47 -8.87 22.35 60.09
N LEU A 48 -9.76 22.51 59.10
CA LEU A 48 -9.47 22.12 57.73
C LEU A 48 -8.26 22.91 57.21
N PRO A 49 -7.31 22.25 56.53
CA PRO A 49 -6.21 22.95 55.89
C PRO A 49 -6.71 24.03 54.93
N PRO A 50 -6.02 25.18 54.83
CA PRO A 50 -6.39 26.24 53.91
C PRO A 50 -6.36 25.73 52.47
N GLN A 51 -7.34 26.16 51.67
CA GLN A 51 -7.45 25.71 50.29
C GLN A 51 -6.31 26.29 49.44
N SER A 52 -5.62 25.43 48.69
CA SER A 52 -4.47 25.85 47.90
C SER A 52 -4.92 26.71 46.72
N LEU A 53 -4.34 27.90 46.56
CA LEU A 53 -4.45 28.73 45.35
C LEU A 53 -3.55 28.23 44.20
N LYS A 54 -2.98 27.03 44.35
CA LYS A 54 -2.10 26.46 43.32
C LYS A 54 -2.93 26.15 42.09
N PRO A 55 -2.54 26.65 40.90
CA PRO A 55 -3.20 26.30 39.67
C PRO A 55 -3.11 24.79 39.47
N LYS A 56 -4.24 24.17 39.06
CA LYS A 56 -4.26 22.74 38.75
C LYS A 56 -3.42 22.51 37.50
N GLN A 57 -2.44 21.62 37.59
CA GLN A 57 -1.63 21.23 36.45
C GLN A 57 -2.51 20.43 35.47
N GLY A 58 -3.07 21.10 34.48
CA GLY A 58 -3.73 20.44 33.35
C GLY A 58 -2.68 20.06 32.31
N PHE A 59 -2.58 18.78 31.97
CA PHE A 59 -1.86 18.38 30.76
C PHE A 59 -2.67 18.82 29.55
N GLN A 60 -2.20 19.86 28.85
CA GLN A 60 -2.78 20.25 27.58
C GLN A 60 -2.10 19.45 26.48
N ALA A 61 -2.75 18.38 26.04
CA ALA A 61 -2.30 17.61 24.90
C ALA A 61 -2.36 18.48 23.64
N HIS A 62 -1.22 18.69 22.99
CA HIS A 62 -1.17 19.38 21.71
C HIS A 62 -1.67 18.41 20.61
N HIS A 63 -2.94 18.51 20.24
CA HIS A 63 -3.57 17.66 19.22
C HIS A 63 -3.30 18.11 17.77
N GLY A 64 -2.26 18.94 17.54
CA GLY A 64 -1.87 19.35 16.20
C GLY A 64 -1.43 18.13 15.37
N LYS A 65 -2.11 17.89 14.25
CA LYS A 65 -1.68 16.88 13.27
C LYS A 65 -0.47 17.41 12.51
N MET A 66 0.54 16.58 12.31
CA MET A 66 1.67 16.93 11.45
C MET A 66 1.21 16.98 9.98
N GLU A 67 1.63 18.02 9.26
CA GLU A 67 1.41 18.09 7.82
C GLU A 67 2.22 17.00 7.12
N GLY A 68 1.55 16.13 6.35
CA GLY A 68 2.19 15.01 5.63
C GLY A 68 2.89 15.41 4.32
N VAL A 69 3.14 16.70 4.13
CA VAL A 69 3.78 17.28 2.95
C VAL A 69 5.27 17.38 3.25
N THR A 70 6.06 16.52 2.60
CA THR A 70 7.51 16.60 2.67
C THR A 70 8.02 17.55 1.59
N THR A 71 9.23 18.10 1.77
CA THR A 71 9.92 18.90 0.75
C THR A 71 10.00 18.16 -0.60
N PHE A 72 10.26 16.85 -0.55
CA PHE A 72 10.25 16.04 -1.76
C PHE A 72 8.89 16.06 -2.50
N LYS A 73 7.77 15.93 -1.77
CA LYS A 73 6.43 15.98 -2.37
C LYS A 73 6.06 17.38 -2.86
N SER A 74 6.54 18.44 -2.22
CA SER A 74 6.28 19.81 -2.68
C SER A 74 7.08 20.15 -3.93
N ASP A 75 8.34 19.75 -3.97
CA ASP A 75 9.35 20.22 -4.92
C ASP A 75 9.36 19.37 -6.20
N TYR A 76 9.11 18.06 -6.09
CA TYR A 76 9.11 17.14 -7.22
C TYR A 76 7.69 16.83 -7.68
N ARG A 77 7.12 17.76 -8.46
CA ARG A 77 5.82 17.57 -9.11
C ARG A 77 5.99 17.07 -10.55
N PRO A 78 5.05 16.26 -11.07
CA PRO A 78 5.06 15.90 -12.48
C PRO A 78 4.85 17.15 -13.33
N TYR A 79 5.78 17.40 -14.26
CA TYR A 79 5.64 18.46 -15.26
C TYR A 79 4.95 17.91 -16.51
N GLU A 80 4.23 18.79 -17.21
CA GLU A 80 3.68 18.46 -18.52
C GLU A 80 4.82 18.29 -19.54
N ILE A 81 5.02 17.05 -20.01
CA ILE A 81 6.04 16.74 -21.01
C ILE A 81 5.42 16.93 -22.39
N VAL A 82 5.71 18.07 -23.03
CA VAL A 82 5.33 18.30 -24.43
C VAL A 82 6.26 17.49 -25.33
N LYS A 83 5.68 16.74 -26.27
CA LYS A 83 6.48 16.03 -27.29
C LYS A 83 7.24 17.05 -28.13
N GLN A 84 8.55 16.85 -28.26
CA GLN A 84 9.37 17.70 -29.12
C GLN A 84 8.83 17.63 -30.56
N PRO A 85 8.67 18.79 -31.25
CA PRO A 85 8.29 18.80 -32.65
C PRO A 85 9.35 18.02 -33.44
N ARG A 86 8.93 16.98 -34.15
CA ARG A 86 9.79 16.18 -35.02
C ARG A 86 9.78 16.78 -36.42
N HIS A 87 10.94 16.82 -37.05
CA HIS A 87 11.03 17.14 -38.48
C HIS A 87 10.35 16.03 -39.29
N LEU A 88 9.37 16.39 -40.12
CA LEU A 88 8.77 15.49 -41.09
C LEU A 88 9.62 15.53 -42.36
N PRO A 89 10.16 14.39 -42.85
CA PRO A 89 10.91 14.38 -44.09
C PRO A 89 10.00 14.83 -45.25
N GLU A 90 10.54 15.68 -46.13
CA GLU A 90 9.83 16.08 -47.34
C GLU A 90 9.62 14.87 -48.26
N GLU A 91 8.46 14.83 -48.93
CA GLU A 91 8.18 13.83 -49.96
C GLU A 91 9.16 13.98 -51.13
N TYR A 92 9.67 12.84 -51.61
CA TYR A 92 10.61 12.82 -52.72
C TYR A 92 9.95 13.32 -54.02
N LYS A 93 10.52 14.39 -54.60
CA LYS A 93 10.13 14.91 -55.91
C LYS A 93 11.10 14.40 -56.98
N PRO A 94 10.70 13.44 -57.84
CA PRO A 94 11.56 12.97 -58.91
C PRO A 94 11.90 14.12 -59.87
N LYS A 95 13.13 14.14 -60.36
CA LYS A 95 13.55 15.13 -61.35
C LYS A 95 12.75 14.93 -62.63
N GLN A 96 12.22 16.02 -63.18
CA GLN A 96 11.58 15.99 -64.48
C GLN A 96 12.65 15.84 -65.56
N GLY A 97 12.57 14.76 -66.34
CA GLY A 97 13.49 14.48 -67.41
C GLY A 97 13.16 13.16 -68.09
N LYS A 98 13.34 13.11 -69.41
CA LYS A 98 13.28 11.84 -70.14
C LYS A 98 14.62 11.13 -69.96
N ILE A 99 14.60 9.97 -69.32
CA ILE A 99 15.75 9.07 -69.28
C ILE A 99 15.79 8.22 -70.54
N ASP A 100 16.96 8.10 -71.18
CA ASP A 100 17.16 7.18 -72.29
C ASP A 100 17.25 5.75 -71.75
N LEU A 101 16.21 4.96 -72.02
CA LEU A 101 16.12 3.55 -71.62
C LEU A 101 16.79 2.59 -72.62
N GLY A 102 17.45 3.13 -73.65
CA GLY A 102 18.17 2.36 -74.65
C GLY A 102 19.46 1.76 -74.11
N THR A 103 19.50 0.44 -73.94
CA THR A 103 20.74 -0.28 -73.65
C THR A 103 21.56 -0.48 -74.92
N THR A 104 22.88 -0.55 -74.80
CA THR A 104 23.79 -0.89 -75.93
C THR A 104 23.40 -2.21 -76.58
N TYR A 105 23.04 -3.21 -75.77
CA TYR A 105 22.55 -4.50 -76.26
C TYR A 105 21.38 -4.39 -77.25
N LYS A 106 20.38 -3.56 -76.95
CA LYS A 106 19.22 -3.35 -77.84
C LYS A 106 19.61 -2.61 -79.13
N ARG A 107 20.67 -1.81 -79.11
CA ARG A 107 21.17 -1.09 -80.30
C ARG A 107 21.99 -2.01 -81.19
N ASP A 108 22.83 -2.82 -80.57
CA ASP A 108 23.87 -3.59 -81.26
C ASP A 108 23.36 -4.96 -81.74
N PHE A 109 22.41 -5.58 -81.02
CA PHE A 109 21.93 -6.92 -81.31
C PHE A 109 20.50 -6.91 -81.86
N ASN A 110 20.38 -6.63 -83.16
CA ASN A 110 19.11 -6.70 -83.88
C ASN A 110 18.89 -8.08 -84.53
N PRO A 111 17.65 -8.58 -84.60
CA PRO A 111 17.35 -9.80 -85.31
C PRO A 111 17.57 -9.60 -86.82
N TYR A 112 18.54 -10.32 -87.38
CA TYR A 112 18.79 -10.33 -88.82
C TYR A 112 17.92 -11.37 -89.52
N LYS A 113 17.33 -11.00 -90.66
CA LYS A 113 16.64 -11.95 -91.53
C LYS A 113 17.68 -12.76 -92.30
N VAL A 114 17.89 -14.00 -91.89
CA VAL A 114 18.76 -14.95 -92.61
C VAL A 114 17.91 -15.66 -93.67
N GLN A 115 18.38 -15.67 -94.92
CA GLN A 115 17.73 -16.46 -95.97
C GLN A 115 17.98 -17.96 -95.74
N PRO A 116 16.96 -18.82 -95.88
CA PRO A 116 17.15 -20.25 -95.73
C PRO A 116 18.12 -20.77 -96.80
N LEU A 117 19.18 -21.44 -96.36
CA LEU A 117 20.11 -22.12 -97.25
C LEU A 117 19.39 -23.22 -98.02
N ILE A 118 19.55 -23.21 -99.35
CA ILE A 118 19.04 -24.26 -100.22
C ILE A 118 19.83 -25.53 -99.92
N LYS A 119 19.15 -26.58 -99.43
CA LYS A 119 19.77 -27.90 -99.22
C LYS A 119 20.01 -28.53 -100.58
N VAL A 120 21.28 -28.62 -101.01
CA VAL A 120 21.66 -29.40 -102.20
C VAL A 120 21.63 -30.87 -101.82
N ARG A 121 20.50 -31.54 -102.06
CA ARG A 121 20.39 -33.00 -101.95
C ARG A 121 20.34 -33.61 -103.36
N PRO A 122 20.95 -34.79 -103.59
CA PRO A 122 20.81 -35.50 -104.85
C PRO A 122 19.33 -35.80 -105.13
N VAL A 123 18.91 -35.64 -106.38
CA VAL A 123 17.54 -35.99 -106.81
C VAL A 123 17.34 -37.50 -106.59
N GLU A 124 16.35 -37.86 -105.78
CA GLU A 124 15.99 -39.26 -105.57
C GLU A 124 15.52 -39.89 -106.89
N ARG A 125 16.22 -40.92 -107.35
CA ARG A 125 15.82 -41.71 -108.53
C ARG A 125 14.94 -42.86 -108.05
N GLN A 126 13.63 -42.75 -108.22
CA GLN A 126 12.72 -43.88 -108.01
C GLN A 126 12.91 -44.92 -109.12
N GLN A 127 13.54 -46.06 -108.82
CA GLN A 127 13.52 -47.21 -109.71
C GLN A 127 12.20 -47.98 -109.55
N VAL A 128 11.27 -47.79 -110.49
CA VAL A 128 10.07 -48.63 -110.57
C VAL A 128 10.45 -49.98 -111.18
N LYS A 129 10.47 -51.04 -110.37
CA LYS A 129 10.65 -52.41 -110.87
C LYS A 129 9.38 -52.87 -111.59
N LYS A 130 9.44 -53.02 -112.91
CA LYS A 130 8.34 -53.58 -113.73
C LYS A 130 8.41 -55.11 -113.77
N GLY A 131 8.06 -55.76 -112.67
CA GLY A 131 7.81 -57.21 -112.67
C GLY A 131 6.34 -57.49 -113.02
N LYS A 132 6.07 -58.41 -113.94
CA LYS A 132 4.70 -58.92 -114.17
C LYS A 132 4.35 -59.87 -113.01
N LEU A 133 3.28 -59.57 -112.29
CA LEU A 133 2.76 -60.39 -111.21
C LEU A 133 1.63 -61.27 -111.77
N ASP A 134 1.94 -62.50 -112.15
CA ASP A 134 0.92 -63.45 -112.61
C ASP A 134 0.16 -64.01 -111.41
N THR A 135 -1.07 -63.52 -111.23
CA THR A 135 -1.94 -63.94 -110.13
C THR A 135 -3.11 -64.72 -110.71
N VAL A 136 -2.90 -66.01 -111.02
CA VAL A 136 -4.01 -66.89 -111.41
C VAL A 136 -4.57 -67.53 -110.14
N PRO A 137 -5.78 -67.16 -109.70
CA PRO A 137 -6.38 -67.72 -108.49
C PRO A 137 -6.85 -69.16 -108.75
N THR A 138 -6.70 -70.02 -107.73
CA THR A 138 -6.85 -71.48 -107.81
C THR A 138 -8.21 -71.96 -108.33
N TYR A 139 -9.30 -71.21 -108.09
CA TYR A 139 -10.65 -71.59 -108.53
C TYR A 139 -10.85 -71.53 -110.05
N LYS A 140 -10.01 -70.78 -110.80
CA LYS A 140 -10.06 -70.73 -112.27
C LYS A 140 -9.41 -71.94 -112.95
N GLY A 141 -8.62 -72.74 -112.24
CA GLY A 141 -7.93 -73.92 -112.78
C GLY A 141 -8.76 -75.21 -112.77
N ASN A 142 -9.89 -75.25 -112.06
CA ASN A 142 -10.61 -76.51 -111.74
C ASN A 142 -11.98 -76.63 -112.43
N LEU A 143 -12.20 -75.99 -113.59
CA LEU A 143 -13.41 -76.13 -114.40
C LEU A 143 -13.08 -76.75 -115.76
N SER A 144 -12.82 -78.05 -115.75
CA SER A 144 -12.83 -78.90 -116.95
C SER A 144 -13.09 -80.35 -116.53
N LEU A 145 -14.37 -80.72 -116.44
CA LEU A 145 -14.85 -82.09 -116.63
C LEU A 145 -15.39 -82.19 -118.07
#